data_AF-A0A387GSY4-F1
#
_entry.id   AF-A0A387GSY4-F1
#
_cell.length_a   1.000
_cell.length_b   1.000
_cell.length_c   1.000
_cell.angle_alpha   90.00
_cell.angle_beta   90.00
_cell.angle_gamma   90.00
#
_symmetry.space_group_name_H-M   'P 1'
#
loop_
_entity.id
_entity.type
_entity.pdbx_description
1 polymer ?
#
loop_
_entity_poly.entity_id
_entity_poly.type
_entity_poly.pdbx_seq_one_letter_code
_entity_poly.pdbx_strand_id
1 'polypeptide(L)'
;MDRARILNLLDSMELRVERMEKALAPNASPTVHDILQLLRELRIKARHCRSKVDVLEPTAISDLRETIDKIRNSAAAPDLNFRLLNPQYQNRLAREGLLEDTDFLARLTSGILIGLKLTADDVRDLLPAQKPAAFRFAFDNDNQRIVVADEPFQTGAKQAEIALAALEEIISQGAEVNEDLQQSNAAPRLKNAFARIQARLISHSNIVQAGLSNQTAARVLRGYVDELSQGQFEQLRAYVEGVSHVLAQFPEWREFSDNATAANLDRTAIAELMTDALLLAQQLERSGHASDEVPQALVQAVDWVQEESEPDRRDVLSLVRTLENIWSLLTRNALAKTAVDEGRKMIARSIVWVAVGAIGLGFASIVAKVPGADWIEPTFAYLKANIQSFAPK
;
A
#
# COMPACT_ATOMS: atom_id res chain seq x y z
N MET A 1 -5.63 -13.73 -24.32
CA MET A 1 -7.07 -13.83 -24.06
C MET A 1 -7.82 -13.65 -25.38
N ASP A 2 -9.05 -14.14 -25.51
CA ASP A 2 -9.82 -14.03 -26.75
C ASP A 2 -10.38 -12.60 -26.94
N ARG A 3 -10.40 -12.10 -28.18
CA ARG A 3 -10.90 -10.77 -28.58
C ARG A 3 -12.29 -10.49 -28.00
N ALA A 4 -13.15 -11.50 -28.04
CA ALA A 4 -14.50 -11.43 -27.50
C ALA A 4 -14.54 -11.07 -26.01
N ARG A 5 -13.55 -11.53 -25.21
CA ARG A 5 -13.49 -11.21 -23.78
C ARG A 5 -13.09 -9.75 -23.54
N ILE A 6 -12.16 -9.19 -24.30
CA ILE A 6 -11.78 -7.78 -24.16
C ILE A 6 -12.96 -6.88 -24.51
N LEU A 7 -13.68 -7.20 -25.60
CA LEU A 7 -14.91 -6.50 -25.97
C LEU A 7 -15.96 -6.56 -24.86
N ASN A 8 -16.20 -7.74 -24.27
CA ASN A 8 -17.14 -7.87 -23.15
C ASN A 8 -16.75 -7.02 -21.92
N LEU A 9 -15.45 -6.89 -21.63
CA LEU A 9 -14.96 -6.05 -20.52
C LEU A 9 -15.16 -4.55 -20.83
N LEU A 10 -14.88 -4.11 -22.06
CA LEU A 10 -15.11 -2.73 -22.50
C LEU A 10 -16.61 -2.38 -22.54
N ASP A 11 -17.46 -3.30 -23.01
CA ASP A 11 -18.91 -3.13 -22.98
C ASP A 11 -19.44 -3.01 -21.54
N SER A 12 -18.89 -3.82 -20.62
CA SER A 12 -19.22 -3.75 -19.19
C SER A 12 -18.80 -2.42 -18.56
N MET A 13 -17.64 -1.88 -18.97
CA MET A 13 -17.15 -0.57 -18.56
C MET A 13 -18.07 0.54 -19.04
N GLU A 14 -18.43 0.57 -20.33
CA GLU A 14 -19.34 1.58 -20.90
C GLU A 14 -20.69 1.58 -20.17
N LEU A 15 -21.27 0.40 -19.91
CA LEU A 15 -22.55 0.27 -19.23
C LEU A 15 -22.48 0.75 -17.77
N ARG A 16 -21.35 0.55 -17.08
CA ARG A 16 -21.15 1.04 -15.72
C ARG A 16 -21.00 2.57 -15.69
N VAL A 17 -20.22 3.13 -16.62
CA VAL A 17 -20.05 4.59 -16.73
C VAL A 17 -21.38 5.28 -17.03
N GLU A 18 -22.20 4.75 -17.95
CA GLU A 18 -23.52 5.32 -18.25
C GLU A 18 -24.45 5.31 -17.03
N ARG A 19 -24.38 4.24 -16.21
CA ARG A 19 -25.14 4.14 -14.97
C ARG A 19 -24.72 5.20 -13.95
N MET A 20 -23.42 5.43 -13.78
CA MET A 20 -22.89 6.49 -12.91
C MET A 20 -23.34 7.87 -13.38
N GLU A 21 -23.23 8.15 -14.69
CA GLU A 21 -23.69 9.41 -15.27
C GLU A 21 -25.16 9.67 -14.92
N LYS A 22 -26.03 8.67 -15.13
CA LYS A 22 -27.47 8.78 -14.81
C LYS A 22 -27.74 8.97 -13.31
N ALA A 23 -26.95 8.32 -12.45
CA ALA A 23 -27.13 8.41 -11.00
C ALA A 23 -26.72 9.78 -10.44
N LEU A 24 -25.69 10.40 -11.02
CA LEU A 24 -25.14 11.69 -10.57
C LEU A 24 -25.80 12.90 -11.24
N ALA A 25 -26.29 12.75 -12.48
CA ALA A 25 -26.91 13.83 -13.27
C ALA A 25 -27.97 14.69 -12.56
N PRO A 26 -28.81 14.16 -11.64
CA PRO A 26 -29.80 14.98 -10.93
C PRO A 26 -29.20 16.04 -9.98
N ASN A 27 -27.91 15.94 -9.63
CA ASN A 27 -27.26 16.88 -8.71
C ASN A 27 -26.47 17.95 -9.49
N ALA A 28 -26.70 19.21 -9.16
CA ALA A 28 -26.14 20.37 -9.84
C ALA A 28 -24.87 20.97 -9.17
N SER A 29 -24.23 20.26 -8.24
CA SER A 29 -22.97 20.72 -7.63
C SER A 29 -21.85 20.86 -8.68
N PRO A 30 -20.95 21.86 -8.56
CA PRO A 30 -19.76 21.98 -9.40
C PRO A 30 -18.89 20.72 -9.41
N THR A 31 -18.69 20.10 -8.24
CA THR A 31 -17.93 18.84 -8.11
C THR A 31 -18.59 17.72 -8.92
N VAL A 32 -19.92 17.61 -8.84
CA VAL A 32 -20.66 16.61 -9.61
C VAL A 32 -20.54 16.87 -11.11
N HIS A 33 -20.54 18.14 -11.53
CA HIS A 33 -20.30 18.50 -12.93
C HIS A 33 -18.93 18.03 -13.42
N ASP A 34 -17.86 18.26 -12.65
CA ASP A 34 -16.50 17.82 -13.00
C ASP A 34 -16.42 16.29 -13.11
N ILE A 35 -17.03 15.57 -12.17
CA ILE A 35 -17.12 14.10 -12.22
C ILE A 35 -17.88 13.63 -13.47
N LEU A 36 -18.98 14.29 -13.85
CA LEU A 36 -19.72 13.97 -15.07
C LEU A 36 -18.89 14.21 -16.32
N GLN A 37 -18.02 15.23 -16.35
CA GLN A 37 -17.11 15.44 -17.48
C GLN A 37 -16.05 14.33 -17.56
N LEU A 38 -15.45 13.94 -16.43
CA LEU A 38 -14.51 12.82 -16.38
C LEU A 38 -15.16 11.49 -16.80
N LEU A 39 -16.42 11.23 -16.40
CA LEU A 39 -17.17 10.05 -16.84
C LEU A 39 -17.41 10.05 -18.35
N ARG A 40 -17.73 11.20 -18.94
CA ARG A 40 -17.86 11.32 -20.40
C ARG A 40 -16.55 11.07 -21.11
N GLU A 41 -15.46 11.63 -20.60
CA GLU A 41 -14.10 11.39 -21.12
C GLU A 41 -13.77 9.89 -21.06
N LEU A 42 -14.00 9.25 -19.93
CA LEU A 42 -13.78 7.81 -19.74
C LEU A 42 -14.60 6.98 -20.73
N ARG A 43 -15.88 7.31 -20.94
CA ARG A 43 -16.72 6.63 -21.94
C ARG A 43 -16.19 6.80 -23.36
N ILE A 44 -15.73 8.00 -23.73
CA ILE A 44 -15.15 8.26 -25.06
C ILE A 44 -13.88 7.42 -25.24
N LYS A 45 -12.98 7.42 -24.25
CA LYS A 45 -11.76 6.60 -24.28
C LYS A 45 -12.09 5.09 -24.36
N ALA A 46 -13.09 4.62 -23.62
CA ALA A 46 -13.51 3.21 -23.65
C ALA A 46 -14.02 2.80 -25.04
N ARG A 47 -14.86 3.65 -25.66
CA ARG A 47 -15.33 3.46 -27.05
C ARG A 47 -14.19 3.46 -28.06
N HIS A 48 -13.20 4.33 -27.86
CA HIS A 48 -12.01 4.36 -28.70
C HIS A 48 -11.27 3.02 -28.63
N CYS A 49 -11.01 2.53 -27.41
CA CYS A 49 -10.38 1.23 -27.18
C CYS A 49 -11.19 0.09 -27.82
N ARG A 50 -12.51 0.12 -27.68
CA ARG A 50 -13.43 -0.87 -28.29
C ARG A 50 -13.35 -0.87 -29.82
N SER A 51 -13.31 0.32 -30.44
CA SER A 51 -13.21 0.46 -31.89
C SER A 51 -11.88 -0.03 -32.46
N LYS A 52 -10.83 -0.06 -31.62
CA LYS A 52 -9.47 -0.47 -31.98
C LYS A 52 -9.00 -1.72 -31.23
N VAL A 53 -9.93 -2.60 -30.84
CA VAL A 53 -9.61 -3.76 -29.99
C VAL A 53 -8.49 -4.64 -30.57
N ASP A 54 -8.41 -4.72 -31.90
CA ASP A 54 -7.44 -5.53 -32.63
C ASP A 54 -6.00 -4.97 -32.60
N VAL A 55 -5.85 -3.69 -32.26
CA VAL A 55 -4.56 -2.98 -32.16
C VAL A 55 -4.46 -2.25 -30.82
N LEU A 56 -5.13 -2.77 -29.79
CA LEU A 56 -5.26 -2.13 -28.50
C LEU A 56 -3.94 -2.22 -27.74
N GLU A 57 -3.36 -1.06 -27.43
CA GLU A 57 -2.11 -0.96 -26.70
C GLU A 57 -2.36 -0.80 -25.19
N PRO A 58 -1.47 -1.32 -24.31
CA PRO A 58 -1.59 -1.15 -22.86
C PRO A 58 -1.57 0.31 -22.38
N THR A 59 -0.93 1.20 -23.13
CA THR A 59 -0.95 2.66 -22.90
C THR A 59 -2.36 3.22 -22.95
N ALA A 60 -3.17 2.82 -23.94
CA ALA A 60 -4.57 3.24 -24.04
C ALA A 60 -5.42 2.74 -22.85
N ILE A 61 -5.08 1.59 -22.27
CA ILE A 61 -5.73 1.09 -21.04
C ILE A 61 -5.24 1.83 -19.80
N SER A 62 -3.97 2.26 -19.79
CA SER A 62 -3.42 3.10 -18.74
C SER A 62 -4.09 4.48 -18.71
N ASP A 63 -4.41 5.05 -19.88
CA ASP A 63 -5.17 6.32 -19.98
C ASP A 63 -6.60 6.20 -19.42
N LEU A 64 -7.26 5.04 -19.61
CA LEU A 64 -8.55 4.74 -18.97
C LEU A 64 -8.39 4.74 -17.45
N ARG A 65 -7.33 4.07 -16.97
CA ARG A 65 -7.04 3.96 -15.54
C ARG A 65 -6.75 5.30 -14.90
N GLU A 66 -5.94 6.15 -15.52
CA GLU A 66 -5.68 7.51 -15.03
C GLU A 66 -6.98 8.32 -14.89
N THR A 67 -7.90 8.16 -15.84
CA THR A 67 -9.21 8.83 -15.79
C THR A 67 -10.07 8.28 -14.64
N ILE A 68 -10.05 6.96 -14.42
CA ILE A 68 -10.73 6.31 -13.28
C ILE A 68 -10.16 6.82 -11.95
N ASP A 69 -8.85 6.95 -11.82
CA ASP A 69 -8.19 7.45 -10.60
C ASP A 69 -8.54 8.93 -10.33
N LYS A 70 -8.65 9.77 -11.36
CA LYS A 70 -9.15 11.15 -11.22
C LYS A 70 -10.59 11.20 -10.69
N ILE A 71 -11.46 10.32 -11.20
CA ILE A 71 -12.84 10.19 -10.70
C ILE A 71 -12.83 9.72 -9.24
N ARG A 72 -12.02 8.71 -8.92
CA ARG A 72 -11.88 8.17 -7.56
C ARG A 72 -11.41 9.24 -6.57
N ASN A 73 -10.41 10.04 -6.93
CA ASN A 73 -9.89 11.11 -6.07
C ASN A 73 -10.94 12.21 -5.80
N SER A 74 -11.88 12.39 -6.72
CA SER A 74 -13.01 13.31 -6.53
C SER A 74 -14.04 12.79 -5.51
N ALA A 75 -14.00 11.50 -5.13
CA ALA A 75 -14.91 10.90 -4.15
C ALA A 75 -14.77 11.48 -2.73
N ALA A 76 -13.63 12.09 -2.41
CA ALA A 76 -13.39 12.72 -1.11
C ALA A 76 -14.12 14.07 -0.95
N ALA A 77 -14.74 14.59 -2.01
CA ALA A 77 -15.40 15.88 -1.99
C ALA A 77 -16.64 15.89 -1.06
N PRO A 78 -16.80 16.93 -0.20
CA PRO A 78 -17.96 17.06 0.70
C PRO A 78 -19.30 17.07 -0.03
N ASP A 79 -19.31 17.57 -1.27
CA ASP A 79 -20.48 17.70 -2.14
C ASP A 79 -21.12 16.35 -2.51
N LEU A 80 -20.43 15.23 -2.27
CA LEU A 80 -20.91 13.87 -2.53
C LEU A 80 -21.65 13.24 -1.34
N ASN A 81 -21.96 14.02 -0.30
CA ASN A 81 -22.76 13.60 0.85
C ASN A 81 -24.29 13.65 0.57
N PHE A 82 -24.73 13.14 -0.58
CA PHE A 82 -26.13 12.96 -0.92
C PHE A 82 -26.40 11.50 -1.29
N ARG A 83 -27.66 11.07 -1.19
CA ARG A 83 -28.05 9.70 -1.54
C ARG A 83 -28.34 9.56 -3.02
N LEU A 84 -27.83 8.50 -3.63
CA LEU A 84 -28.14 8.17 -5.01
C LEU A 84 -29.57 7.60 -5.08
N LEU A 85 -30.42 8.22 -5.90
CA LEU A 85 -31.81 7.82 -6.07
C LEU A 85 -31.98 6.61 -7.00
N ASN A 86 -30.92 6.21 -7.70
CA ASN A 86 -30.95 5.07 -8.60
C ASN A 86 -31.09 3.76 -7.78
N PRO A 87 -32.12 2.92 -8.03
CA PRO A 87 -32.39 1.70 -7.27
C PRO A 87 -31.20 0.74 -7.15
N GLN A 88 -30.30 0.75 -8.13
CA GLN A 88 -29.12 -0.12 -8.15
C GLN A 88 -28.09 0.23 -7.06
N TYR A 89 -28.11 1.46 -6.54
CA TYR A 89 -27.23 1.89 -5.45
C TYR A 89 -27.90 1.79 -4.08
N GLN A 90 -29.13 1.27 -3.97
CA GLN A 90 -29.81 1.00 -2.70
C GLN A 90 -29.79 2.18 -1.71
N ASN A 91 -29.94 3.43 -2.21
CA ASN A 91 -29.84 4.66 -1.41
C ASN A 91 -28.50 4.90 -0.70
N ARG A 92 -27.40 4.31 -1.18
CA ARG A 92 -26.02 4.60 -0.72
C ARG A 92 -25.67 6.07 -0.96
N LEU A 93 -24.70 6.56 -0.17
CA LEU A 93 -24.12 7.88 -0.41
C LEU A 93 -23.40 7.91 -1.76
N ALA A 94 -23.44 9.04 -2.45
CA ALA A 94 -22.84 9.21 -3.76
C ALA A 94 -21.34 8.90 -3.75
N ARG A 95 -20.62 9.32 -2.69
CA ARG A 95 -19.21 8.97 -2.50
C ARG A 95 -18.95 7.45 -2.43
N GLU A 96 -19.83 6.70 -1.76
CA GLU A 96 -19.66 5.25 -1.60
C GLU A 96 -19.94 4.51 -2.90
N GLY A 97 -21.02 4.90 -3.60
CA GLY A 97 -21.33 4.37 -4.93
C GLY A 97 -20.25 4.70 -5.95
N LEU A 98 -19.67 5.91 -5.89
CA LEU A 98 -18.58 6.32 -6.75
C LEU A 98 -17.32 5.48 -6.52
N LEU A 99 -16.92 5.30 -5.26
CA LEU A 99 -15.76 4.47 -4.90
C LEU A 99 -15.92 3.03 -5.39
N GLU A 100 -17.07 2.40 -5.11
CA GLU A 100 -17.37 1.03 -5.54
C GLU A 100 -17.30 0.88 -7.06
N ASP A 101 -17.85 1.85 -7.80
CA ASP A 101 -17.83 1.82 -9.26
C ASP A 101 -16.42 2.05 -9.81
N THR A 102 -15.66 2.98 -9.25
CA THR A 102 -14.27 3.19 -9.66
C THR A 102 -13.39 1.95 -9.38
N ASP A 103 -13.61 1.26 -8.26
CA ASP A 103 -12.92 -0.02 -7.96
C ASP A 103 -13.33 -1.14 -8.93
N PHE A 104 -14.59 -1.16 -9.37
CA PHE A 104 -15.03 -2.11 -10.38
C PHE A 104 -14.40 -1.81 -11.75
N LEU A 105 -14.39 -0.55 -12.15
CA LEU A 105 -13.79 -0.09 -13.40
C LEU A 105 -12.28 -0.35 -13.44
N ALA A 106 -11.58 -0.12 -12.32
CA ALA A 106 -10.16 -0.45 -12.18
C ALA A 106 -9.92 -1.95 -12.41
N ARG A 107 -10.74 -2.84 -11.81
CA ARG A 107 -10.66 -4.29 -12.04
C ARG A 107 -10.90 -4.68 -13.50
N LEU A 108 -11.81 -4.01 -14.21
CA LEU A 108 -12.00 -4.24 -15.65
C LEU A 108 -10.74 -3.86 -16.44
N THR A 109 -10.10 -2.72 -16.14
CA THR A 109 -8.83 -2.35 -16.79
C THR A 109 -7.73 -3.38 -16.55
N SER A 110 -7.59 -3.90 -15.33
CA SER A 110 -6.65 -4.98 -15.01
C SER A 110 -6.96 -6.24 -15.80
N GLY A 111 -8.23 -6.64 -15.90
CA GLY A 111 -8.65 -7.78 -16.72
C GLY A 111 -8.31 -7.62 -18.22
N ILE A 112 -8.46 -6.41 -18.75
CA ILE A 112 -8.07 -6.10 -20.14
C ILE A 112 -6.55 -6.19 -20.31
N LEU A 113 -5.77 -5.62 -19.39
CA LEU A 113 -4.30 -5.67 -19.40
C LEU A 113 -3.78 -7.11 -19.36
N ILE A 114 -4.31 -7.94 -18.46
CA ILE A 114 -4.01 -9.38 -18.41
C ILE A 114 -4.32 -10.04 -19.78
N GLY A 115 -5.38 -9.58 -20.43
CA GLY A 115 -5.81 -10.08 -21.73
C GLY A 115 -4.90 -9.77 -22.91
N LEU A 116 -4.22 -8.62 -22.86
CA LEU A 116 -3.45 -8.02 -23.97
C LEU A 116 -2.08 -8.67 -24.22
N LYS A 117 -1.67 -9.70 -23.47
CA LYS A 117 -0.31 -10.29 -23.58
C LYS A 117 0.77 -9.21 -23.52
N LEU A 118 0.81 -8.49 -22.38
CA LEU A 118 1.71 -7.37 -22.11
C LEU A 118 3.15 -7.66 -22.55
N THR A 119 3.83 -6.65 -23.09
CA THR A 119 5.28 -6.65 -23.27
C THR A 119 6.00 -6.22 -21.99
N ALA A 120 7.33 -6.36 -21.94
CA ALA A 120 8.12 -5.89 -20.80
C ALA A 120 8.02 -4.38 -20.57
N ASP A 121 7.80 -3.60 -21.64
CA ASP A 121 7.65 -2.15 -21.56
C ASP A 121 6.29 -1.76 -21.02
N ASP A 122 5.24 -2.41 -21.51
CA ASP A 122 3.88 -2.22 -21.00
C ASP A 122 3.79 -2.49 -19.50
N VAL A 123 4.47 -3.54 -19.02
CA VAL A 123 4.51 -3.86 -17.58
C VAL A 123 5.24 -2.77 -16.80
N ARG A 124 6.33 -2.21 -17.35
CA ARG A 124 7.09 -1.16 -16.65
C ARG A 124 6.27 0.10 -16.48
N ASP A 125 5.45 0.45 -17.47
CA ASP A 125 4.60 1.64 -17.45
C ASP A 125 3.44 1.50 -16.43
N LEU A 126 3.06 0.27 -16.08
CA LEU A 126 2.07 -0.01 -15.03
C LEU A 126 2.61 0.08 -13.60
N LEU A 127 3.93 0.02 -13.41
CA LEU A 127 4.53 -0.02 -12.08
C LEU A 127 4.51 1.37 -11.43
N PRO A 128 3.79 1.57 -10.30
CA PRO A 128 3.89 2.82 -9.57
C PRO A 128 5.23 2.92 -8.83
N ALA A 129 5.54 4.13 -8.36
CA ALA A 129 6.55 4.32 -7.33
C ALA A 129 6.15 3.58 -6.04
N GLN A 130 7.13 3.26 -5.20
CA GLN A 130 6.85 2.70 -3.88
C GLN A 130 6.06 3.71 -3.05
N LYS A 131 5.07 3.21 -2.30
CA LYS A 131 4.15 4.02 -1.50
C LYS A 131 4.63 4.13 -0.05
N PRO A 132 4.16 5.15 0.70
CA PRO A 132 4.39 5.23 2.14
C PRO A 132 3.97 3.93 2.82
N ALA A 133 4.92 3.33 3.54
CA ALA A 133 4.78 2.07 4.24
C ALA A 133 5.79 2.01 5.37
N ALA A 134 5.65 1.03 6.26
CA ALA A 134 6.66 0.78 7.27
C ALA A 134 8.00 0.36 6.66
N PHE A 135 8.00 -0.31 5.51
CA PHE A 135 9.24 -0.69 4.84
C PHE A 135 9.15 -0.34 3.35
N ARG A 136 10.16 0.41 2.91
CA ARG A 136 10.50 0.67 1.51
C ARG A 136 11.87 0.05 1.25
N PHE A 137 12.14 -0.29 0.00
CA PHE A 137 13.33 -1.06 -0.37
C PHE A 137 14.11 -0.34 -1.46
N ALA A 138 15.43 -0.52 -1.46
CA ALA A 138 16.31 0.01 -2.49
C ALA A 138 17.29 -1.06 -2.96
N PHE A 139 17.91 -0.82 -4.11
CA PHE A 139 19.10 -1.55 -4.51
C PHE A 139 20.34 -0.80 -4.02
N ASP A 140 21.15 -1.47 -3.22
CA ASP A 140 22.51 -1.06 -2.89
C ASP A 140 23.42 -1.49 -4.04
N ASN A 141 23.94 -0.48 -4.74
CA ASN A 141 24.71 -0.67 -5.97
C ASN A 141 26.11 -1.17 -5.72
N ASP A 142 26.66 -0.78 -4.58
CA ASP A 142 28.03 -1.05 -4.22
C ASP A 142 28.15 -2.51 -3.76
N ASN A 143 27.14 -2.99 -3.04
CA ASN A 143 27.11 -4.36 -2.52
C ASN A 143 26.21 -5.31 -3.33
N GLN A 144 25.61 -4.84 -4.43
CA GLN A 144 24.73 -5.61 -5.31
C GLN A 144 23.67 -6.43 -4.53
N ARG A 145 22.92 -5.74 -3.67
CA ARG A 145 21.91 -6.37 -2.81
C ARG A 145 20.70 -5.48 -2.64
N ILE A 146 19.57 -6.08 -2.30
CA ILE A 146 18.41 -5.32 -1.83
C ILE A 146 18.64 -4.92 -0.38
N VAL A 147 18.33 -3.67 -0.04
CA VAL A 147 18.39 -3.12 1.30
C VAL A 147 17.07 -2.48 1.68
N VAL A 148 16.82 -2.31 2.97
CA VAL A 148 15.73 -1.45 3.45
C VAL A 148 16.15 0.00 3.21
N ALA A 149 15.29 0.78 2.57
CA ALA A 149 15.55 2.19 2.32
C ALA A 149 15.40 2.99 3.61
N ASP A 150 16.39 3.82 3.92
CA ASP A 150 16.29 4.81 4.98
C ASP A 150 15.57 6.05 4.47
N GLU A 151 14.57 6.51 5.22
CA GLU A 151 13.67 7.56 4.79
C GLU A 151 13.47 8.56 5.91
N PRO A 152 14.09 9.75 5.81
CA PRO A 152 13.97 10.75 6.83
C PRO A 152 12.53 11.25 6.90
N PHE A 153 12.11 11.65 8.10
CA PHE A 153 10.78 12.23 8.29
C PHE A 153 10.57 13.46 7.41
N GLN A 154 9.47 13.46 6.64
CA GLN A 154 9.13 14.58 5.78
C GLN A 154 8.08 15.48 6.45
N THR A 155 8.41 16.74 6.66
CA THR A 155 7.50 17.73 7.20
C THR A 155 6.80 18.53 6.10
N GLY A 156 5.58 19.00 6.37
CA GLY A 156 4.90 19.94 5.49
C GLY A 156 5.56 21.32 5.55
N ALA A 157 5.77 21.96 4.39
CA ALA A 157 6.49 23.23 4.28
C ALA A 157 6.00 24.37 5.20
N LYS A 158 4.72 24.37 5.59
CA LYS A 158 4.12 25.41 6.44
C LYS A 158 4.26 25.16 7.95
N GLN A 159 4.60 23.93 8.36
CA GLN A 159 4.54 23.49 9.76
C GLN A 159 5.82 22.76 10.20
N ALA A 160 6.87 22.81 9.39
CA ALA A 160 8.11 22.08 9.62
C ALA A 160 8.74 22.38 10.98
N GLU A 161 8.91 23.67 11.31
CA GLU A 161 9.53 24.09 12.58
C GLU A 161 8.73 23.61 13.80
N ILE A 162 7.40 23.71 13.75
CA ILE A 162 6.52 23.29 14.86
C ILE A 162 6.57 21.77 15.02
N ALA A 163 6.52 21.02 13.92
CA ALA A 163 6.55 19.56 13.95
C ALA A 163 7.88 19.02 14.46
N LEU A 164 9.01 19.64 14.05
CA LEU A 164 10.34 19.26 14.50
C LEU A 164 10.57 19.63 15.96
N ALA A 165 10.17 20.82 16.41
CA ALA A 165 10.28 21.20 17.82
C ALA A 165 9.44 20.29 18.73
N ALA A 166 8.22 19.94 18.32
CA ALA A 166 7.40 18.99 19.05
C ALA A 166 8.00 17.57 19.06
N LEU A 167 8.69 17.18 17.99
CA LEU A 167 9.42 15.91 17.91
C LEU A 167 10.64 15.87 18.83
N GLU A 168 11.42 16.95 18.89
CA GLU A 168 12.56 17.05 19.81
C GLU A 168 12.11 16.95 21.27
N GLU A 169 11.02 17.65 21.61
CA GLU A 169 10.42 17.60 22.95
C GLU A 169 9.95 16.18 23.31
N ILE A 170 9.24 15.49 22.39
CA ILE A 170 8.77 14.12 22.68
C ILE A 170 9.93 13.13 22.77
N ILE A 171 11.01 13.32 22.00
CA ILE A 171 12.23 12.51 22.13
C ILE A 171 12.87 12.71 23.51
N SER A 172 12.93 13.95 24.01
CA SER A 172 13.45 14.24 25.34
C SER A 172 12.60 13.57 26.43
N GLN A 173 11.28 13.75 26.39
CA GLN A 173 10.36 13.11 27.33
C GLN A 173 10.46 11.58 27.27
N GLY A 174 10.61 11.02 26.07
CA GLY A 174 10.76 9.58 25.87
C GLY A 174 12.05 9.00 26.46
N ALA A 175 13.12 9.80 26.57
CA ALA A 175 14.34 9.38 27.24
C ALA A 175 14.12 9.22 28.75
N GLU A 176 13.48 10.21 29.38
CA GLU A 176 13.13 10.17 30.82
C GLU A 176 12.18 9.01 31.14
N VAL A 177 11.11 8.87 30.34
CA VAL A 177 10.13 7.78 30.51
C VAL A 177 10.77 6.40 30.38
N ASN A 178 11.70 6.23 29.43
CA ASN A 178 12.40 4.96 29.27
C ASN A 178 13.36 4.69 30.44
N GLU A 179 14.07 5.70 30.93
CA GLU A 179 14.96 5.55 32.09
C GLU A 179 14.16 5.09 33.33
N ASP A 180 13.07 5.78 33.66
CA ASP A 180 12.17 5.43 34.76
C ASP A 180 11.63 3.99 34.59
N LEU A 181 11.19 3.65 33.38
CA LEU A 181 10.65 2.34 33.08
C LEU A 181 11.71 1.23 33.23
N GLN A 182 12.96 1.47 32.81
CA GLN A 182 14.06 0.51 32.96
C GLN A 182 14.39 0.25 34.43
N GLN A 183 14.31 1.27 35.28
CA GLN A 183 14.55 1.15 36.73
C GLN A 183 13.39 0.50 37.50
N SER A 184 12.21 0.41 36.89
CA SER A 184 11.04 -0.24 37.49
C SER A 184 11.01 -1.78 37.35
N ASN A 185 10.09 -2.43 38.08
CA ASN A 185 9.79 -3.87 37.96
C ASN A 185 8.85 -4.20 36.78
N ALA A 186 8.65 -3.27 35.84
CA ALA A 186 7.80 -3.51 34.67
C ALA A 186 8.22 -4.73 33.85
N ALA A 187 7.26 -5.38 33.21
CA ALA A 187 7.51 -6.55 32.37
C ALA A 187 8.47 -6.24 31.20
N PRO A 188 9.37 -7.17 30.82
CA PRO A 188 10.31 -6.97 29.72
C PRO A 188 9.64 -6.58 28.39
N ARG A 189 8.45 -7.12 28.11
CA ARG A 189 7.70 -6.79 26.90
C ARG A 189 7.30 -5.30 26.84
N LEU A 190 6.89 -4.73 27.99
CA LEU A 190 6.57 -3.31 28.09
C LEU A 190 7.83 -2.45 27.91
N LYS A 191 8.92 -2.79 28.60
CA LYS A 191 10.22 -2.11 28.46
C LYS A 191 10.68 -2.08 27.00
N ASN A 192 10.60 -3.22 26.31
CA ASN A 192 11.02 -3.33 24.91
C ASN A 192 10.14 -2.51 23.96
N ALA A 193 8.83 -2.40 24.22
CA ALA A 193 7.92 -1.62 23.38
C ALA A 193 8.26 -0.11 23.44
N PHE A 194 8.50 0.44 24.63
CA PHE A 194 8.85 1.85 24.80
C PHE A 194 10.27 2.17 24.30
N ALA A 195 11.23 1.27 24.51
CA ALA A 195 12.58 1.41 23.96
C ALA A 195 12.56 1.41 22.42
N ARG A 196 11.70 0.60 21.80
CA ARG A 196 11.55 0.53 20.34
C ARG A 196 10.99 1.83 19.77
N ILE A 197 9.97 2.42 20.39
CA ILE A 197 9.45 3.73 19.94
C ILE A 197 10.53 4.80 20.03
N GLN A 198 11.24 4.87 21.15
CA GLN A 198 12.30 5.85 21.35
C GLN A 198 13.39 5.72 20.29
N ALA A 199 13.85 4.50 20.01
CA ALA A 199 14.84 4.25 18.97
C ALA A 199 14.36 4.71 17.59
N ARG A 200 13.07 4.50 17.24
CA ARG A 200 12.49 4.94 15.96
C ARG A 200 12.31 6.45 15.85
N LEU A 201 12.00 7.12 16.96
CA LEU A 201 11.91 8.58 16.97
C LEU A 201 13.29 9.21 16.82
N ILE A 202 14.30 8.71 17.56
CA ILE A 202 15.68 9.20 17.51
C ILE A 202 16.31 8.98 16.13
N SER A 203 16.06 7.84 15.49
CA SER A 203 16.64 7.53 14.18
C SER A 203 16.12 8.45 13.08
N HIS A 204 15.02 9.18 13.33
CA HIS A 204 14.30 9.96 12.33
C HIS A 204 13.97 9.18 11.05
N SER A 205 13.94 7.85 11.15
CA SER A 205 13.80 6.94 10.01
C SER A 205 12.40 6.35 9.97
N ASN A 206 11.70 6.67 8.89
CA ASN A 206 10.38 6.19 8.53
C ASN A 206 9.28 6.46 9.59
N ILE A 207 8.51 7.53 9.36
CA ILE A 207 7.44 7.95 10.27
C ILE A 207 6.34 6.91 10.46
N VAL A 208 6.12 6.04 9.46
CA VAL A 208 5.13 4.95 9.54
C VAL A 208 5.59 3.89 10.53
N GLN A 209 6.88 3.55 10.58
CA GLN A 209 7.43 2.62 11.58
C GLN A 209 7.30 3.19 13.00
N ALA A 210 7.55 4.50 13.17
CA ALA A 210 7.37 5.17 14.46
C ALA A 210 5.89 5.10 14.90
N GLY A 211 4.95 5.34 13.99
CA GLY A 211 3.51 5.24 14.27
C GLY A 211 3.01 3.84 14.60
N LEU A 212 3.47 2.81 13.89
CA LEU A 212 3.13 1.42 14.23
C LEU A 212 3.75 1.00 15.55
N SER A 213 5.01 1.39 15.82
CA SER A 213 5.65 1.13 17.11
C SER A 213 4.88 1.79 18.26
N ASN A 214 4.39 3.02 18.06
CA ASN A 214 3.57 3.73 19.04
C ASN A 214 2.25 2.99 19.33
N GLN A 215 1.59 2.49 18.30
CA GLN A 215 0.37 1.69 18.44
C GLN A 215 0.63 0.37 19.18
N THR A 216 1.75 -0.30 18.91
CA THR A 216 2.13 -1.50 19.64
C THR A 216 2.35 -1.18 21.12
N ALA A 217 3.10 -0.13 21.49
CA ALA A 217 3.26 0.18 22.91
C ALA A 217 1.96 0.63 23.58
N ALA A 218 1.08 1.35 22.88
CA ALA A 218 -0.25 1.70 23.38
C ALA A 218 -1.09 0.45 23.74
N ARG A 219 -0.98 -0.61 22.93
CA ARG A 219 -1.66 -1.89 23.16
C ARG A 219 -1.01 -2.66 24.30
N VAL A 220 0.31 -2.78 24.29
CA VAL A 220 1.07 -3.45 25.36
C VAL A 220 0.80 -2.78 26.70
N LEU A 221 0.86 -1.44 26.79
CA LEU A 221 0.57 -0.68 28.00
C LEU A 221 -0.82 -0.99 28.57
N ARG A 222 -1.84 -1.08 27.72
CA ARG A 222 -3.21 -1.43 28.14
C ARG A 222 -3.30 -2.82 28.78
N GLY A 223 -2.44 -3.75 28.39
CA GLY A 223 -2.35 -5.08 28.99
C GLY A 223 -1.72 -5.09 30.40
N TYR A 224 -1.08 -4.00 30.83
CA TYR A 224 -0.34 -3.90 32.09
C TYR A 224 -0.93 -2.90 33.09
N VAL A 225 -2.19 -2.47 32.90
CA VAL A 225 -2.89 -1.49 33.76
C VAL A 225 -2.83 -1.91 35.24
N ASP A 226 -3.11 -3.18 35.52
CA ASP A 226 -3.19 -3.71 36.90
C ASP A 226 -1.82 -3.99 37.53
N GLU A 227 -0.75 -4.03 36.73
CA GLU A 227 0.62 -4.33 37.19
C GLU A 227 1.44 -3.06 37.51
N LEU A 228 0.99 -1.90 37.01
CA LEU A 228 1.69 -0.63 37.15
C LEU A 228 1.07 0.23 38.25
N SER A 229 1.87 1.09 38.87
CA SER A 229 1.32 2.15 39.71
C SER A 229 0.52 3.14 38.85
N GLN A 230 -0.53 3.73 39.41
CA GLN A 230 -1.38 4.68 38.67
C GLN A 230 -0.56 5.83 38.05
N GLY A 231 0.40 6.39 38.79
CA GLY A 231 1.26 7.46 38.27
C GLY A 231 2.11 7.02 37.09
N GLN A 232 2.72 5.83 37.19
CA GLN A 232 3.54 5.28 36.10
C GLN A 232 2.70 4.96 34.86
N PHE A 233 1.50 4.38 35.04
CA PHE A 233 0.59 4.11 33.94
C PHE A 233 0.18 5.41 33.21
N GLU A 234 -0.22 6.44 33.96
CA GLU A 234 -0.63 7.72 33.37
C GLU A 234 0.53 8.44 32.66
N GLN A 235 1.75 8.37 33.21
CA GLN A 235 2.95 8.92 32.55
C GLN A 235 3.22 8.22 31.20
N LEU A 236 3.19 6.89 31.18
CA LEU A 236 3.38 6.10 29.96
C LEU A 236 2.26 6.34 28.94
N ARG A 237 1.01 6.49 29.41
CA ARG A 237 -0.15 6.81 28.57
C ARG A 237 -0.02 8.19 27.94
N ALA A 238 0.32 9.20 28.73
CA ALA A 238 0.52 10.56 28.26
C ALA A 238 1.64 10.65 27.22
N TYR A 239 2.73 9.89 27.41
CA TYR A 239 3.80 9.79 26.41
C TYR A 239 3.31 9.21 25.08
N VAL A 240 2.60 8.09 25.10
CA VAL A 240 2.03 7.45 23.89
C VAL A 240 1.04 8.38 23.16
N GLU A 241 0.23 9.13 23.91
CA GLU A 241 -0.67 10.15 23.37
C GLU A 241 0.11 11.32 22.75
N GLY A 242 1.15 11.82 23.43
CA GLY A 242 2.06 12.84 22.92
C GLY A 242 2.73 12.44 21.61
N VAL A 243 3.27 11.22 21.53
CA VAL A 243 3.84 10.66 20.29
C VAL A 243 2.78 10.63 19.20
N SER A 244 1.55 10.18 19.49
CA SER A 244 0.46 10.18 18.51
C SER A 244 0.14 11.57 17.95
N HIS A 245 0.16 12.60 18.81
CA HIS A 245 -0.05 13.99 18.40
C HIS A 245 1.07 14.53 17.52
N VAL A 246 2.32 14.21 17.83
CA VAL A 246 3.48 14.57 17.00
C VAL A 246 3.40 13.90 15.63
N LEU A 247 3.17 12.59 15.59
CA LEU A 247 3.06 11.81 14.35
C LEU A 247 1.96 12.35 13.42
N ALA A 248 0.82 12.81 13.97
CA ALA A 248 -0.28 13.37 13.21
C ALA A 248 0.10 14.66 12.42
N GLN A 249 1.20 15.33 12.78
CA GLN A 249 1.69 16.50 12.04
C GLN A 249 2.36 16.11 10.71
N PHE A 250 2.82 14.87 10.57
CA PHE A 250 3.53 14.39 9.38
C PHE A 250 2.54 13.92 8.30
N PRO A 251 2.60 14.46 7.07
CA PRO A 251 1.68 14.10 5.99
C PRO A 251 1.67 12.60 5.65
N GLU A 252 2.84 11.97 5.61
CA GLU A 252 2.99 10.55 5.23
C GLU A 252 2.25 9.62 6.21
N TRP A 253 2.30 9.91 7.51
CA TRP A 253 1.57 9.14 8.52
C TRP A 253 0.05 9.31 8.39
N ARG A 254 -0.41 10.52 8.06
CA ARG A 254 -1.83 10.79 7.82
C ARG A 254 -2.34 10.04 6.59
N GLU A 255 -1.64 10.16 5.46
CA GLU A 255 -1.98 9.45 4.23
C GLU A 255 -2.00 7.93 4.43
N PHE A 256 -1.00 7.38 5.13
CA PHE A 256 -0.96 5.96 5.47
C PHE A 256 -2.16 5.55 6.34
N SER A 257 -2.48 6.35 7.37
CA SER A 257 -3.59 6.10 8.28
C SER A 257 -4.95 6.14 7.57
N ASP A 258 -5.14 7.08 6.65
CA ASP A 258 -6.38 7.22 5.87
C ASP A 258 -6.54 6.03 4.93
N ASN A 259 -5.46 5.62 4.24
CA ASN A 259 -5.45 4.47 3.36
C ASN A 259 -5.78 3.15 4.08
N ALA A 260 -5.41 3.02 5.36
CA ALA A 260 -5.67 1.81 6.12
C ALA A 260 -7.17 1.58 6.32
N THR A 261 -7.97 2.65 6.40
CA THR A 261 -9.43 2.53 6.54
C THR A 261 -10.09 1.88 5.32
N ALA A 262 -9.47 2.03 4.14
CA ALA A 262 -9.97 1.53 2.86
C ALA A 262 -9.47 0.12 2.51
N ALA A 263 -8.47 -0.41 3.24
CA ALA A 263 -8.02 -1.78 3.11
C ALA A 263 -9.01 -2.73 3.81
N ASN A 264 -9.85 -3.41 3.02
CA ASN A 264 -10.83 -4.36 3.54
C ASN A 264 -10.46 -5.79 3.14
N LEU A 265 -9.61 -6.43 3.95
CA LEU A 265 -9.20 -7.82 3.79
C LEU A 265 -9.83 -8.68 4.89
N ASP A 266 -10.30 -9.87 4.53
CA ASP A 266 -10.78 -10.85 5.50
C ASP A 266 -9.63 -11.60 6.17
N ARG A 267 -9.94 -12.31 7.27
CA ARG A 267 -8.93 -13.01 8.08
C ARG A 267 -8.17 -14.08 7.29
N THR A 268 -8.81 -14.74 6.33
CA THR A 268 -8.19 -15.76 5.49
C THR A 268 -7.16 -15.12 4.57
N ALA A 269 -7.52 -14.03 3.91
CA ALA A 269 -6.63 -13.26 3.06
C ALA A 269 -5.43 -12.71 3.85
N ILE A 270 -5.64 -12.23 5.07
CA ILE A 270 -4.56 -11.76 5.95
C ILE A 270 -3.59 -12.91 6.29
N ALA A 271 -4.10 -14.08 6.66
CA ALA A 271 -3.27 -15.25 6.99
C ALA A 271 -2.46 -15.75 5.78
N GLU A 272 -3.04 -15.71 4.57
CA GLU A 272 -2.32 -16.02 3.33
C GLU A 272 -1.16 -15.04 3.09
N LEU A 273 -1.40 -13.73 3.23
CA LEU A 273 -0.34 -12.72 3.07
C LEU A 273 0.78 -12.84 4.09
N MET A 274 0.45 -13.19 5.35
CA MET A 274 1.46 -13.44 6.38
C MET A 274 2.34 -14.64 5.99
N THR A 275 1.72 -15.70 5.48
CA THR A 275 2.44 -16.89 5.00
C THR A 275 3.34 -16.55 3.82
N ASP A 276 2.84 -15.80 2.84
CA ASP A 276 3.61 -15.36 1.67
C ASP A 276 4.79 -14.47 2.07
N ALA A 277 4.62 -13.56 3.03
CA ALA A 277 5.70 -12.72 3.54
C ALA A 277 6.81 -13.51 4.24
N LEU A 278 6.45 -14.49 5.08
CA LEU A 278 7.42 -15.36 5.75
C LEU A 278 8.17 -16.26 4.76
N LEU A 279 7.46 -16.80 3.76
CA LEU A 279 8.09 -17.59 2.70
C LEU A 279 9.07 -16.72 1.90
N LEU A 280 8.67 -15.50 1.52
CA LEU A 280 9.55 -14.57 0.82
C LEU A 280 10.77 -14.20 1.66
N ALA A 281 10.59 -13.93 2.95
CA ALA A 281 11.70 -13.65 3.88
C ALA A 281 12.72 -14.79 3.92
N GLN A 282 12.24 -16.03 4.09
CA GLN A 282 13.09 -17.22 4.11
C GLN A 282 13.86 -17.41 2.79
N GLN A 283 13.21 -17.13 1.65
CA GLN A 283 13.86 -17.26 0.35
C GLN A 283 14.93 -16.17 0.12
N LEU A 284 14.65 -14.93 0.53
CA LEU A 284 15.61 -13.83 0.45
C LEU A 284 16.85 -14.11 1.31
N GLU A 285 16.65 -14.59 2.54
CA GLU A 285 17.72 -15.01 3.44
C GLU A 285 18.61 -16.09 2.81
N ARG A 286 17.99 -17.14 2.22
CA ARG A 286 18.73 -18.22 1.54
C ARG A 286 19.49 -17.77 0.29
N SER A 287 18.97 -16.76 -0.42
CA SER A 287 19.53 -16.32 -1.70
C SER A 287 20.83 -15.51 -1.54
N GLY A 288 21.04 -14.86 -0.39
CA GLY A 288 22.15 -13.93 -0.18
C GLY A 288 22.08 -12.65 -1.02
N HIS A 289 20.96 -12.41 -1.73
CA HIS A 289 20.77 -11.25 -2.60
C HIS A 289 20.12 -10.04 -1.92
N ALA A 290 19.84 -10.15 -0.62
CA ALA A 290 19.29 -9.08 0.21
C ALA A 290 20.11 -8.94 1.49
N SER A 291 20.19 -7.74 2.05
CA SER A 291 20.75 -7.55 3.40
C SER A 291 19.85 -8.22 4.44
N ASP A 292 20.42 -8.55 5.59
CA ASP A 292 19.71 -9.21 6.71
C ASP A 292 18.48 -8.41 7.18
N GLU A 293 18.51 -7.09 6.98
CA GLU A 293 17.41 -6.18 7.33
C GLU A 293 16.15 -6.42 6.48
N VAL A 294 16.28 -6.92 5.25
CA VAL A 294 15.15 -7.10 4.32
C VAL A 294 14.26 -8.27 4.74
N PRO A 295 14.77 -9.50 4.98
CA PRO A 295 13.98 -10.56 5.61
C PRO A 295 13.42 -10.15 6.98
N GLN A 296 14.22 -9.45 7.80
CA GLN A 296 13.76 -8.97 9.11
C GLN A 296 12.59 -7.99 9.00
N ALA A 297 12.60 -7.10 8.01
CA ALA A 297 11.49 -6.18 7.73
C ALA A 297 10.18 -6.93 7.38
N LEU A 298 10.27 -7.98 6.57
CA LEU A 298 9.12 -8.83 6.23
C LEU A 298 8.57 -9.56 7.46
N VAL A 299 9.46 -10.14 8.29
CA VAL A 299 9.07 -10.80 9.55
C VAL A 299 8.43 -9.79 10.50
N GLN A 300 9.02 -8.61 10.66
CA GLN A 300 8.49 -7.57 11.53
C GLN A 300 7.10 -7.10 11.09
N ALA A 301 6.86 -7.00 9.77
CA ALA A 301 5.54 -6.66 9.25
C ALA A 301 4.48 -7.74 9.55
N VAL A 302 4.89 -9.01 9.59
CA VAL A 302 4.02 -10.13 10.01
C VAL A 302 3.76 -10.10 11.51
N ASP A 303 4.79 -9.85 12.32
CA ASP A 303 4.68 -9.79 13.79
C ASP A 303 3.61 -8.79 14.23
N TRP A 304 3.58 -7.59 13.64
CA TRP A 304 2.57 -6.57 13.96
C TRP A 304 1.13 -7.04 13.72
N VAL A 305 0.91 -7.91 12.73
CA VAL A 305 -0.41 -8.46 12.43
C VAL A 305 -0.74 -9.66 13.31
N GLN A 306 0.27 -10.46 13.68
CA GLN A 306 0.10 -11.70 14.44
C GLN A 306 -0.27 -11.50 15.92
N GLU A 307 0.05 -10.35 16.49
CA GLU A 307 -0.14 -10.08 17.92
C GLU A 307 -1.61 -10.12 18.39
N GLU A 308 -2.60 -10.01 17.48
CA GLU A 308 -4.02 -9.87 17.83
C GLU A 308 -4.93 -10.83 17.05
N SER A 309 -6.03 -11.24 17.68
CA SER A 309 -7.07 -12.06 17.02
C SER A 309 -7.83 -11.30 15.93
N GLU A 310 -7.90 -9.98 16.07
CA GLU A 310 -8.46 -9.02 15.12
C GLU A 310 -7.45 -7.87 14.96
N PRO A 311 -6.52 -7.95 13.99
CA PRO A 311 -5.46 -6.96 13.86
C PRO A 311 -5.99 -5.59 13.43
N ASP A 312 -5.31 -4.52 13.88
CA ASP A 312 -5.58 -3.16 13.43
C ASP A 312 -5.37 -3.06 11.91
N ARG A 313 -6.24 -2.29 11.23
CA ARG A 313 -6.16 -2.12 9.77
C ARG A 313 -4.83 -1.50 9.32
N ARG A 314 -4.18 -0.70 10.17
CA ARG A 314 -2.87 -0.11 9.90
C ARG A 314 -1.77 -1.16 9.91
N ASP A 315 -1.84 -2.14 10.80
CA ASP A 315 -0.90 -3.27 10.80
C ASP A 315 -1.09 -4.10 9.53
N VAL A 316 -2.33 -4.39 9.17
CA VAL A 316 -2.66 -5.12 7.92
C VAL A 316 -2.16 -4.35 6.69
N LEU A 317 -2.40 -3.03 6.62
CA LEU A 317 -1.91 -2.21 5.52
C LEU A 317 -0.38 -2.20 5.47
N SER A 318 0.29 -2.17 6.61
CA SER A 318 1.76 -2.21 6.70
C SER A 318 2.33 -3.46 6.02
N LEU A 319 1.76 -4.63 6.33
CA LEU A 319 2.12 -5.90 5.68
C LEU A 319 1.91 -5.85 4.17
N VAL A 320 0.70 -5.44 3.73
CA VAL A 320 0.35 -5.35 2.31
C VAL A 320 1.30 -4.39 1.57
N ARG A 321 1.50 -3.17 2.07
CA ARG A 321 2.33 -2.16 1.40
C ARG A 321 3.80 -2.54 1.38
N THR A 322 4.28 -3.25 2.41
CA THR A 322 5.64 -3.81 2.41
C THR A 322 5.80 -4.82 1.27
N LEU A 323 4.84 -5.73 1.10
CA LEU A 323 4.82 -6.69 -0.01
C LEU A 323 4.67 -6.00 -1.38
N GLU A 324 3.84 -4.97 -1.49
CA GLU A 324 3.71 -4.17 -2.71
C GLU A 324 5.02 -3.46 -3.08
N ASN A 325 5.69 -2.88 -2.09
CA ASN A 325 6.92 -2.11 -2.29
C ASN A 325 8.08 -3.00 -2.75
N ILE A 326 8.25 -4.17 -2.12
CA ILE A 326 9.27 -5.13 -2.58
C ILE A 326 8.94 -5.64 -3.99
N TRP A 327 7.67 -5.92 -4.27
CA TRP A 327 7.23 -6.36 -5.60
C TRP A 327 7.49 -5.30 -6.68
N SER A 328 7.22 -4.03 -6.38
CA SER A 328 7.48 -2.90 -7.27
C SER A 328 8.98 -2.78 -7.57
N LEU A 329 9.83 -2.83 -6.53
CA LEU A 329 11.28 -2.77 -6.69
C LEU A 329 11.78 -3.91 -7.58
N LEU A 330 11.39 -5.16 -7.27
CA LEU A 330 11.82 -6.35 -7.99
C LEU A 330 11.41 -6.30 -9.46
N THR A 331 10.14 -6.03 -9.74
CA THR A 331 9.61 -6.01 -11.11
C THR A 331 10.26 -4.90 -11.93
N ARG A 332 10.43 -3.70 -11.35
CA ARG A 332 11.05 -2.56 -12.04
C ARG A 332 12.49 -2.86 -12.46
N ASN A 333 13.27 -3.49 -11.58
CA ASN A 333 14.66 -3.81 -11.85
C ASN A 333 14.82 -5.03 -12.77
N ALA A 334 13.99 -6.06 -12.62
CA ALA A 334 14.04 -7.24 -13.48
C ALA A 334 13.71 -6.92 -14.95
N LEU A 335 12.93 -5.86 -15.17
CA LEU A 335 12.54 -5.34 -16.48
C LEU A 335 13.35 -4.10 -16.90
N ALA A 336 14.47 -3.77 -16.27
CA ALA A 336 15.25 -2.58 -16.64
C ALA A 336 15.78 -2.63 -18.10
N LYS A 337 15.71 -1.49 -18.79
CA LYS A 337 16.14 -1.28 -20.20
C LYS A 337 17.65 -1.18 -20.36
N THR A 338 18.34 -0.62 -19.38
CA THR A 338 19.75 -0.24 -19.47
C THR A 338 20.68 -1.42 -19.17
N ALA A 339 21.64 -1.67 -20.08
CA ALA A 339 22.71 -2.65 -19.88
C ALA A 339 23.70 -2.28 -18.76
N VAL A 340 23.67 -1.01 -18.32
CA VAL A 340 24.50 -0.49 -17.22
C VAL A 340 24.12 -1.13 -15.87
N ASP A 341 22.92 -1.70 -15.74
CA ASP A 341 22.41 -2.32 -14.51
C ASP A 341 22.29 -3.85 -14.60
N GLU A 342 23.09 -4.52 -15.43
CA GLU A 342 22.95 -5.96 -15.68
C GLU A 342 23.07 -6.82 -14.40
N GLY A 343 23.88 -6.38 -13.42
CA GLY A 343 23.96 -7.00 -12.09
C GLY A 343 22.66 -6.89 -11.30
N ARG A 344 22.07 -5.69 -11.19
CA ARG A 344 20.76 -5.51 -10.52
C ARG A 344 19.67 -6.29 -11.21
N LYS A 345 19.67 -6.30 -12.54
CA LYS A 345 18.71 -7.02 -13.35
C LYS A 345 18.81 -8.52 -13.13
N MET A 346 20.04 -9.06 -13.06
CA MET A 346 20.27 -10.47 -12.74
C MET A 346 19.74 -10.82 -11.34
N ILE A 347 20.10 -10.04 -10.33
CA ILE A 347 19.63 -10.25 -8.95
C ILE A 347 18.11 -10.16 -8.86
N ALA A 348 17.51 -9.11 -9.42
CA ALA A 348 16.07 -8.94 -9.44
C ALA A 348 15.37 -10.09 -10.16
N ARG A 349 15.92 -10.59 -11.27
CA ARG A 349 15.40 -11.77 -11.98
C ARG A 349 15.47 -13.03 -11.13
N SER A 350 16.61 -13.29 -10.50
CA SER A 350 16.78 -14.43 -9.58
C SER A 350 15.76 -14.39 -8.45
N ILE A 351 15.58 -13.22 -7.81
CA ILE A 351 14.61 -13.07 -6.72
C ILE A 351 13.18 -13.19 -7.24
N VAL A 352 12.83 -12.58 -8.38
CA VAL A 352 11.49 -12.74 -8.99
C VAL A 352 11.21 -14.21 -9.31
N TRP A 353 12.21 -14.93 -9.82
CA TRP A 353 12.09 -16.36 -10.10
C TRP A 353 11.74 -17.16 -8.86
N VAL A 354 12.45 -16.91 -7.75
CA VAL A 354 12.17 -17.56 -6.47
C VAL A 354 10.83 -17.09 -5.87
N ALA A 355 10.54 -15.79 -5.88
CA ALA A 355 9.35 -15.20 -5.28
C ALA A 355 8.06 -15.66 -5.97
N VAL A 356 8.01 -15.66 -7.31
CA VAL A 356 6.85 -16.18 -8.06
C VAL A 356 6.63 -17.67 -7.81
N GLY A 357 7.71 -18.42 -7.58
CA GLY A 357 7.63 -19.85 -7.25
C GLY A 357 7.20 -20.13 -5.82
N ALA A 358 7.51 -19.24 -4.87
CA ALA A 358 7.26 -19.41 -3.45
C ALA A 358 5.92 -18.85 -2.97
N ILE A 359 5.46 -17.74 -3.58
CA ILE A 359 4.25 -17.03 -3.19
C ILE A 359 3.00 -17.78 -3.67
N GLY A 360 1.95 -17.79 -2.83
CA GLY A 360 0.68 -18.45 -3.10
C GLY A 360 -0.04 -17.93 -4.36
N LEU A 361 -0.85 -18.80 -4.98
CA LEU A 361 -1.65 -18.45 -6.16
C LEU A 361 -2.64 -17.29 -5.91
N GLY A 362 -3.04 -17.10 -4.65
CA GLY A 362 -3.97 -16.05 -4.22
C GLY A 362 -3.36 -14.66 -4.06
N PHE A 363 -2.03 -14.55 -3.88
CA PHE A 363 -1.32 -13.31 -3.54
C PHE A 363 -1.76 -12.13 -4.41
N ALA A 364 -1.62 -12.27 -5.72
CA ALA A 364 -1.88 -11.17 -6.64
C ALA A 364 -3.33 -10.68 -6.56
N SER A 365 -4.28 -11.60 -6.40
CA SER A 365 -5.70 -11.30 -6.27
C SER A 365 -6.06 -10.70 -4.91
N ILE A 366 -5.32 -11.05 -3.85
CA ILE A 366 -5.53 -10.50 -2.51
C ILE A 366 -4.99 -9.07 -2.45
N VAL A 367 -3.74 -8.86 -2.87
CA VAL A 367 -3.12 -7.54 -2.80
C VAL A 367 -3.84 -6.56 -3.74
N ALA A 368 -4.32 -7.01 -4.90
CA ALA A 368 -5.11 -6.19 -5.83
C ALA A 368 -6.45 -5.69 -5.25
N LYS A 369 -6.96 -6.26 -4.15
CA LYS A 369 -8.15 -5.71 -3.46
C LYS A 369 -7.84 -4.45 -2.66
N VAL A 370 -6.56 -4.15 -2.41
CA VAL A 370 -6.16 -2.96 -1.67
C VAL A 370 -6.10 -1.76 -2.61
N PRO A 371 -6.71 -0.61 -2.25
CA PRO A 371 -6.71 0.59 -3.08
C PRO A 371 -5.34 0.96 -3.64
N GLY A 372 -5.32 1.13 -4.96
CA GLY A 372 -4.14 1.50 -5.75
C GLY A 372 -3.16 0.35 -6.01
N ALA A 373 -3.45 -0.89 -5.61
CA ALA A 373 -2.60 -2.05 -5.84
C ALA A 373 -3.07 -2.94 -7.02
N ASP A 374 -4.05 -2.51 -7.81
CA ASP A 374 -4.64 -3.33 -8.89
C ASP A 374 -3.65 -3.63 -10.04
N TRP A 375 -2.47 -2.98 -10.03
CA TRP A 375 -1.37 -3.24 -10.97
C TRP A 375 -0.63 -4.55 -10.68
N ILE A 376 -0.74 -5.08 -9.45
CA ILE A 376 -0.02 -6.31 -9.07
C ILE A 376 -0.53 -7.51 -9.86
N GLU A 377 -1.84 -7.63 -10.07
CA GLU A 377 -2.42 -8.75 -10.82
C GLU A 377 -1.89 -8.88 -12.26
N PRO A 378 -1.94 -7.82 -13.11
CA PRO A 378 -1.37 -7.90 -14.45
C PRO A 378 0.15 -8.10 -14.47
N THR A 379 0.89 -7.49 -13.55
CA THR A 379 2.36 -7.64 -13.51
C THR A 379 2.79 -9.02 -13.04
N PHE A 380 2.12 -9.59 -12.03
CA PHE A 380 2.32 -10.96 -11.58
C PHE A 380 1.97 -11.98 -12.66
N ALA A 381 0.85 -11.79 -13.38
CA ALA A 381 0.48 -12.64 -14.49
C ALA A 381 1.53 -12.63 -15.60
N TYR A 382 2.08 -11.46 -15.96
CA TYR A 382 3.16 -11.36 -16.94
C TYR A 382 4.42 -12.09 -16.49
N LEU A 383 4.90 -11.83 -15.27
CA LEU A 383 6.13 -12.44 -14.75
C LEU A 383 6.00 -13.96 -14.67
N LYS A 384 4.84 -14.46 -14.22
CA LYS A 384 4.55 -15.90 -14.17
C LYS A 384 4.54 -16.53 -15.57
N ALA A 385 3.94 -15.88 -16.56
CA ALA A 385 3.92 -16.36 -17.93
C ALA A 385 5.32 -16.39 -18.57
N ASN A 386 6.21 -15.51 -18.13
CA ASN A 386 7.57 -15.36 -18.67
C ASN A 386 8.65 -15.90 -17.73
N ILE A 387 8.29 -16.67 -16.68
CA ILE A 387 9.17 -17.00 -15.56
C ILE A 387 10.49 -17.66 -15.97
N GLN A 388 10.47 -18.45 -17.05
CA GLN A 388 11.68 -19.09 -17.61
C GLN A 388 12.72 -18.08 -18.08
N SER A 389 12.31 -16.90 -18.54
CA SER A 389 13.23 -15.82 -18.92
C SER A 389 13.89 -15.11 -17.72
N PHE A 390 13.39 -15.38 -16.51
CA PHE A 390 13.92 -14.86 -15.24
C PHE A 390 14.76 -15.89 -14.49
N ALA A 391 14.84 -17.14 -14.98
CA ALA A 391 15.66 -18.17 -14.34
C ALA A 391 17.15 -17.72 -14.32
N PRO A 392 17.84 -17.86 -13.18
CA PRO A 392 19.27 -17.61 -13.11
C PRO A 392 19.98 -18.53 -14.12
N LYS A 393 20.88 -17.94 -14.91
CA LYS A 393 21.67 -18.67 -15.93
C LYS A 393 22.88 -19.34 -15.33
#